data_AF-A0A7S1TA54-F1
#
_entry.id   AF-A0A7S1TA54-F1
#
_cell.length_a   1.000
_cell.length_b   1.000
_cell.length_c   1.000
_cell.angle_alpha   90.00
_cell.angle_beta   90.00
_cell.angle_gamma   90.00
#
_symmetry.space_group_name_H-M   'P 1'
#
loop_
_entity.id
_entity.type
_entity.pdbx_description
1 polymer ?
#
loop_
_entity_poly.entity_id
_entity_poly.type
_entity_poly.pdbx_seq_one_letter_code
_entity_poly.pdbx_strand_id
1 'polypeptide(L)'
;ETIELAMGGDGGGGPGYATVPVKLSNEMDDYTFYFTQEGHGIVNPLHDIPLFADKEKKVFNMVVEIPRWTNAKLELKTKDPLAPIVQDVKKGKRRYVHNVYPYKGYIW
;
A
#
# COMPACT_ATOMS: atom_id res chain seq x y z
N GLU A 1 -1.73 -14.92 3.19
CA GLU A 1 -1.79 -14.53 1.78
C GLU A 1 -0.83 -13.38 1.58
N THR A 2 0.19 -13.56 0.74
CA THR A 2 1.08 -12.47 0.32
C THR A 2 0.26 -11.59 -0.61
N ILE A 3 0.09 -10.31 -0.27
CA ILE A 3 -0.49 -9.34 -1.20
C ILE A 3 0.57 -9.12 -2.29
N GLU A 4 0.50 -9.90 -3.37
CA GLU A 4 1.15 -9.53 -4.62
C GLU A 4 0.38 -8.33 -5.18
N LEU A 5 0.86 -7.12 -4.87
CA LEU A 5 0.44 -5.94 -5.60
C LEU A 5 0.86 -6.16 -7.05
N ALA A 6 -0.13 -6.30 -7.94
CA ALA A 6 0.06 -6.33 -9.37
C ALA A 6 0.76 -5.03 -9.82
N MET A 7 2.09 -5.07 -9.82
CA MET A 7 2.96 -4.05 -10.38
C MET A 7 3.15 -4.45 -11.83
N GLY A 8 2.49 -3.72 -12.73
CA GLY A 8 2.35 -4.06 -14.14
C GLY A 8 3.69 -4.36 -14.83
N GLY A 9 3.94 -5.65 -15.07
CA GLY A 9 4.82 -6.08 -16.15
C GLY A 9 4.01 -6.08 -17.44
N ASP A 10 4.02 -4.96 -18.17
CA ASP A 10 4.02 -5.01 -19.64
C ASP A 10 4.31 -3.62 -20.24
N GLY A 11 5.45 -3.51 -20.94
CA GLY A 11 5.60 -2.57 -22.07
C GLY A 11 6.29 -1.22 -21.87
N GLY A 12 6.76 -0.85 -20.68
CA GLY A 12 7.52 0.40 -20.49
C GLY A 12 8.59 0.24 -19.41
N GLY A 13 9.86 0.38 -19.77
CA GLY A 13 11.04 0.10 -18.93
C GLY A 13 11.26 1.04 -17.73
N GLY A 14 10.23 1.28 -16.92
CA GLY A 14 10.37 1.89 -15.60
C GLY A 14 10.83 0.87 -14.55
N PRO A 15 11.50 1.31 -13.47
CA PRO A 15 11.92 0.41 -12.40
C PRO A 15 10.70 -0.21 -11.71
N GLY A 16 10.73 -1.52 -11.48
CA GLY A 16 9.70 -2.22 -10.72
C GLY A 16 9.73 -1.84 -9.24
N TYR A 17 8.54 -1.60 -8.67
CA TYR A 17 8.35 -1.43 -7.22
C TYR A 17 7.70 -2.70 -6.65
N ALA A 18 7.91 -2.96 -5.37
CA ALA A 18 7.27 -4.06 -4.64
C ALA A 18 7.01 -3.66 -3.19
N THR A 19 6.27 -4.49 -2.45
CA THR A 19 6.11 -4.36 -1.00
C THR A 19 6.71 -5.52 -0.26
N VAL A 20 7.36 -5.25 0.86
CA VAL A 20 7.87 -6.26 1.79
C VAL A 20 7.03 -6.18 3.08
N PRO A 21 6.25 -7.24 3.42
CA PRO A 21 5.52 -7.28 4.68
C PRO A 21 6.47 -7.56 5.83
N VAL A 22 6.46 -6.70 6.83
CA VAL A 22 7.16 -6.89 8.11
C VAL A 22 6.12 -7.15 9.18
N LYS A 23 6.18 -8.33 9.79
CA LYS A 23 5.30 -8.70 10.90
C LYS A 23 5.83 -8.06 12.19
N LEU A 24 5.05 -7.21 12.82
CA LEU A 24 5.47 -6.45 14.02
C LEU A 24 5.23 -7.22 15.33
N SER A 25 4.26 -8.12 15.37
CA SER A 25 3.94 -8.94 16.54
C SER A 25 3.39 -10.30 16.13
N ASN A 26 3.21 -11.21 17.09
CA ASN A 26 2.65 -12.53 16.83
C ASN A 26 1.16 -12.51 16.48
N GLU A 27 0.48 -11.37 16.57
CA GLU A 27 -0.92 -11.24 16.15
C GLU A 27 -1.09 -11.48 14.64
N MET A 28 -2.26 -12.01 14.25
CA MET A 28 -2.50 -12.50 12.89
C MET A 28 -2.63 -11.37 11.85
N ASP A 29 -2.91 -10.14 12.27
CA ASP A 29 -3.19 -8.98 11.40
C ASP A 29 -2.19 -7.82 11.57
N ASP A 30 -1.00 -8.10 12.13
CA ASP A 30 -0.01 -7.07 12.48
C ASP A 30 1.13 -6.94 11.48
N TYR A 31 0.82 -6.36 10.32
CA TYR A 31 1.77 -6.13 9.26
C TYR A 31 2.00 -4.64 9.03
N THR A 32 3.28 -4.30 8.87
CA THR A 32 3.75 -3.05 8.29
C THR A 32 4.29 -3.34 6.91
N PHE A 33 3.84 -2.61 5.91
CA PHE A 33 4.29 -2.81 4.54
C PHE A 33 5.24 -1.68 4.16
N TYR A 34 6.50 -2.04 3.91
CA TYR A 34 7.50 -1.13 3.34
C TYR A 34 7.57 -1.33 1.83
N PHE A 35 7.94 -0.28 1.10
CA PHE A 35 8.12 -0.32 -0.34
C PHE A 35 9.58 -0.56 -0.68
N THR A 36 9.82 -1.35 -1.72
CA THR A 36 11.14 -1.56 -2.29
C THR A 36 11.16 -1.23 -3.77
N GLN A 37 12.34 -0.83 -4.25
CA GLN A 37 12.63 -0.65 -5.65
C GLN A 37 13.86 -1.50 -6.01
N GLU A 38 13.78 -2.19 -7.14
CA GLU A 38 14.89 -2.99 -7.65
C GLU A 38 16.15 -2.13 -7.83
N GLY A 39 17.28 -2.62 -7.32
CA GLY A 39 18.57 -1.91 -7.37
C GLY A 39 18.72 -0.72 -6.42
N HIS A 40 17.66 -0.27 -5.73
CA HIS A 40 17.71 0.87 -4.80
C HIS A 40 17.43 0.48 -3.34
N GLY A 41 16.69 -0.61 -3.10
CA GLY A 41 16.36 -1.07 -1.75
C GLY A 41 15.03 -0.50 -1.26
N ILE A 42 14.92 -0.20 0.04
CA ILE A 42 13.69 0.33 0.65
C ILE A 42 13.52 1.81 0.27
N VAL A 43 12.30 2.19 -0.12
CA VAL A 43 11.96 3.54 -0.57
C VAL A 43 10.76 4.11 0.19
N ASN A 44 10.66 5.43 0.24
CA ASN A 44 9.51 6.14 0.77
C ASN A 44 8.48 6.40 -0.34
N PRO A 45 7.28 5.80 -0.31
CA PRO A 45 6.29 5.92 -1.38
C PRO A 45 5.75 7.34 -1.56
N LEU A 46 5.86 8.22 -0.56
CA LEU A 46 5.40 9.61 -0.65
C LEU A 46 6.37 10.51 -1.41
N HIS A 47 7.66 10.17 -1.42
CA HIS A 47 8.72 11.06 -1.90
C HIS A 47 9.55 10.45 -3.04
N ASP A 48 9.69 9.12 -3.07
CA ASP A 48 10.62 8.42 -3.95
C ASP A 48 9.91 7.73 -5.13
N ILE A 49 8.60 7.47 -5.03
CA ILE A 49 7.80 7.00 -6.17
C ILE A 49 7.37 8.22 -7.00
N PRO A 50 7.77 8.32 -8.28
CA PRO A 50 7.40 9.46 -9.12
C PRO A 50 5.89 9.56 -9.29
N LEU A 51 5.34 10.78 -9.32
CA LEU A 51 3.91 10.98 -9.57
C LEU A 51 3.47 10.43 -10.94
N PHE A 52 4.29 10.62 -11.97
CA PHE A 52 3.99 10.19 -13.34
C PHE A 52 4.78 8.92 -13.69
N ALA A 53 4.07 7.89 -14.15
CA ALA A 53 4.68 6.76 -14.85
C ALA A 53 5.02 7.16 -16.31
N ASP A 54 4.16 7.97 -16.92
CA ASP A 54 4.35 8.58 -18.24
C ASP A 54 3.76 9.99 -18.22
N LYS A 55 4.62 11.00 -18.23
CA LYS A 55 4.21 12.41 -18.11
C LYS A 55 3.52 12.93 -19.37
N GLU A 56 3.92 12.45 -20.55
CA GLU A 56 3.34 12.89 -21.83
C GLU A 56 1.92 12.35 -21.98
N LYS A 57 1.71 11.08 -21.61
CA LYS A 57 0.40 10.43 -21.65
C LYS A 57 -0.47 10.69 -20.42
N LYS A 58 0.03 11.47 -19.44
CA LYS A 58 -0.64 11.75 -18.15
C LYS A 58 -1.02 10.45 -17.40
N VAL A 59 -0.12 9.47 -17.40
CA VAL A 59 -0.27 8.24 -16.61
C VAL A 59 0.41 8.44 -15.27
N PHE A 60 -0.31 8.12 -14.20
CA PHE A 60 0.12 8.34 -12.83
C PHE A 60 0.48 7.02 -12.15
N ASN A 61 1.47 7.05 -11.26
CA ASN A 61 1.67 5.96 -10.32
C ASN A 61 0.65 6.09 -9.19
N MET A 62 0.05 4.96 -8.82
CA MET A 62 -0.88 4.86 -7.69
C MET A 62 -0.31 3.91 -6.66
N VAL A 63 -0.22 4.37 -5.41
CA VAL A 63 0.06 3.51 -4.27
C VAL A 63 -1.27 3.00 -3.73
N VAL A 64 -1.48 1.69 -3.81
CA VAL A 64 -2.72 1.05 -3.36
C VAL A 64 -2.60 0.76 -1.86
N GLU A 65 -3.45 1.39 -1.05
CA GLU A 65 -3.47 1.16 0.40
C GLU A 65 -4.42 0.03 0.81
N ILE A 66 -5.63 0.00 0.24
CA ILE A 66 -6.70 -0.92 0.63
C ILE A 66 -7.27 -1.59 -0.61
N PRO A 67 -7.18 -2.93 -0.75
CA PRO A 67 -7.81 -3.63 -1.86
C PRO A 67 -9.34 -3.56 -1.80
N ARG A 68 -9.98 -3.48 -2.98
CA ARG A 68 -11.44 -3.49 -3.11
C ARG A 68 -12.09 -4.66 -2.36
N TRP A 69 -13.23 -4.38 -1.74
CA TRP A 69 -14.05 -5.29 -0.92
C TRP A 69 -13.38 -5.83 0.35
N THR A 70 -12.32 -5.16 0.82
CA THR A 70 -11.72 -5.41 2.13
C THR A 70 -12.14 -4.33 3.13
N ASN A 71 -11.98 -4.62 4.43
CA ASN A 71 -12.47 -3.75 5.51
C ASN A 71 -11.34 -3.14 6.35
N ALA A 72 -10.12 -3.70 6.31
CA ALA A 72 -9.01 -3.20 7.10
C ALA A 72 -8.68 -1.76 6.67
N LYS A 73 -8.72 -0.81 7.60
CA LYS A 73 -8.32 0.56 7.31
C LYS A 73 -6.80 0.64 7.34
N LEU A 74 -6.19 0.39 6.19
CA LEU A 74 -4.76 0.58 5.95
C LEU A 74 -4.50 2.01 5.46
N GLU A 75 -3.42 2.63 5.89
CA GLU A 75 -3.02 3.97 5.44
C GLU A 75 -1.50 4.14 5.47
N LEU A 76 -0.97 4.98 4.57
CA LEU A 76 0.40 5.46 4.65
C LEU A 76 0.61 6.27 5.94
N LYS A 77 1.56 5.84 6.77
CA LYS A 77 2.01 6.60 7.95
C LYS A 77 2.93 7.74 7.54
N THR A 78 2.36 8.80 7.01
CA THR A 78 3.09 9.99 6.48
C THR A 78 4.06 10.67 7.45
N LYS A 79 3.92 10.45 8.76
CA LYS A 79 4.79 11.02 9.79
C LYS A 79 5.91 10.08 10.22
N ASP A 80 5.82 8.79 9.89
CA ASP A 80 6.80 7.80 10.28
C ASP A 80 7.87 7.69 9.18
N PRO A 81 9.14 7.37 9.53
CA PRO A 81 10.19 7.20 8.53
C PRO A 81 9.80 6.18 7.47
N LEU A 82 10.10 6.50 6.20
CA LEU A 82 9.79 5.68 5.02
C LEU A 82 8.30 5.51 4.72
N ALA A 83 7.41 6.22 5.43
CA ALA A 83 5.97 6.23 5.24
C ALA A 83 5.37 4.85 4.89
N PRO A 84 5.53 3.82 5.74
CA PRO A 84 4.98 2.51 5.45
C PRO A 84 3.45 2.51 5.49
N ILE A 85 2.83 1.50 4.88
CA ILE A 85 1.39 1.25 5.08
C ILE A 85 1.20 0.44 6.36
N VAL A 86 0.32 0.91 7.24
CA VAL A 86 -0.06 0.23 8.49
C VAL A 86 -1.57 0.27 8.68
N GLN A 87 -2.10 -0.63 9.51
CA GLN A 87 -3.51 -0.56 9.90
C GLN A 87 -3.74 0.51 10.97
N ASP A 88 -4.76 1.35 10.76
CA ASP A 88 -5.19 2.37 11.72
C ASP A 88 -5.64 1.72 13.05
N VAL A 89 -5.19 2.28 14.17
CA VAL A 89 -5.51 1.82 15.52
C VAL A 89 -6.29 2.92 16.24
N LYS A 90 -7.54 2.61 16.60
CA LYS A 90 -8.42 3.52 17.34
C LYS A 90 -8.75 2.94 18.70
N LYS A 91 -8.43 3.68 19.77
CA LYS A 91 -8.64 3.24 21.17
C LYS A 91 -7.98 1.88 21.47
N GLY A 92 -6.76 1.68 20.97
CA GLY A 92 -6.00 0.43 21.15
C GLY A 92 -6.54 -0.77 20.37
N LYS A 93 -7.52 -0.58 19.47
CA LYS A 93 -8.08 -1.65 18.63
C LYS A 93 -7.86 -1.34 17.15
N ARG A 94 -7.53 -2.37 16.38
CA ARG A 94 -7.42 -2.31 14.92
C ARG A 94 -8.76 -1.86 14.32
N ARG A 95 -8.69 -0.94 13.36
CA ARG A 95 -9.87 -0.39 12.73
C ARG A 95 -10.23 -1.16 11.48
N TYR A 96 -11.52 -1.48 11.41
CA TYR A 96 -12.19 -2.02 10.24
C TYR A 96 -13.33 -1.08 9.85
N VAL A 97 -13.42 -0.73 8.58
CA VAL A 97 -14.58 0.00 8.05
C VAL A 97 -15.77 -0.95 8.03
N HIS A 98 -16.92 -0.46 8.51
CA HIS A 98 -18.15 -1.25 8.52
C HIS A 98 -18.69 -1.43 7.10
N ASN A 99 -19.28 -2.58 6.83
CA ASN A 99 -20.10 -2.77 5.64
C ASN A 99 -21.35 -1.89 5.76
N VAL A 100 -21.67 -1.17 4.68
CA VAL A 100 -22.89 -0.36 4.57
C VAL A 100 -23.67 -0.92 3.40
N TYR A 101 -24.81 -1.56 3.67
CA TYR A 101 -25.62 -2.22 2.65
C TYR A 101 -25.92 -1.28 1.46
N PRO A 102 -25.80 -1.73 0.20
CA PRO A 102 -25.51 -3.10 -0.26
C PRO A 102 -24.01 -3.44 -0.41
N TYR A 103 -23.11 -2.64 0.13
CA TYR A 103 -21.68 -2.72 -0.13
C TYR A 103 -20.90 -3.53 0.91
N LYS A 104 -19.83 -4.19 0.44
CA LYS A 104 -18.80 -4.83 1.26
C LYS A 104 -17.52 -3.99 1.22
N GLY A 105 -17.06 -3.55 2.37
CA GLY A 105 -15.77 -2.87 2.52
C GLY A 105 -15.63 -1.60 1.66
N TYR A 106 -14.41 -1.35 1.20
CA TYR A 106 -14.12 -0.31 0.22
C TYR A 106 -14.59 -0.75 -1.17
N ILE A 107 -15.36 0.10 -1.86
CA ILE A 107 -15.93 -0.22 -3.18
C ILE A 107 -14.98 0.09 -4.34
N TRP A 108 -13.81 0.63 -4.03
CA TRP A 108 -12.70 0.95 -4.91
C TRP A 108 -11.41 0.45 -4.27
#